data_AF-A0A101EQ67-F1
#
_entry.id   AF-A0A101EQ67-F1
#
_cell.length_a   1.000
_cell.length_b   1.000
_cell.length_c   1.000
_cell.angle_alpha   90.00
_cell.angle_beta   90.00
_cell.angle_gamma   90.00
#
_symmetry.space_group_name_H-M   'P 1'
#
loop_
_entity.id
_entity.type
_entity.pdbx_description
1 polymer ?
#
loop_
_entity_poly.entity_id
_entity_poly.type
_entity_poly.pdbx_seq_one_letter_code
_entity_poly.pdbx_strand_id
1 'polypeptide(L)'
;MVELLVVIAVIGVLMAILYPSFYRAIIKSKVSRVLADIHAIKSAALMYYVDTGRFPPDDDCYTVHGVPYHGADFMENRANVPGWNGPYLEKWGRNPFCLRSPINAESGYQWEGTWEAPGYSYPSGEHGYDFGKGHEPCIELGILDLALEDRRWVHLLIDKAIDDGDPNTGNYRVRDPGNNPTSSWLWGYYRVTIEQ
;
A
#
# COMPACT_ATOMS: atom_id res chain seq x y z
N MET A 1 34.54 39.14 -7.63
CA MET A 1 33.63 38.62 -6.59
C MET A 1 32.15 38.86 -6.91
N VAL A 2 31.78 40.01 -7.50
CA VAL A 2 30.38 40.31 -7.89
C VAL A 2 29.81 39.35 -8.95
N GLU A 3 30.66 38.84 -9.83
CA GLU A 3 30.26 37.98 -10.95
C GLU A 3 29.62 36.65 -10.50
N LEU A 4 30.17 36.02 -9.46
CA LEU A 4 29.58 34.81 -8.88
C LEU A 4 28.28 35.11 -8.10
N LEU A 5 28.16 36.30 -7.51
CA LEU A 5 26.97 36.72 -6.75
C LEU A 5 25.75 36.89 -7.64
N VAL A 6 25.91 37.43 -8.84
CA VAL A 6 24.80 37.57 -9.80
C VAL A 6 24.33 36.19 -10.27
N VAL A 7 25.26 35.27 -10.52
CA VAL A 7 24.94 33.92 -11.00
C VAL A 7 24.10 33.15 -9.96
N ILE A 8 24.54 33.14 -8.70
CA ILE A 8 23.77 32.46 -7.64
C ILE A 8 22.41 33.12 -7.39
N ALA A 9 22.30 34.45 -7.56
CA ALA A 9 21.03 35.16 -7.43
C ALA A 9 20.03 34.73 -8.52
N VAL A 10 20.47 34.64 -9.78
CA VAL A 10 19.62 34.18 -10.89
C VAL A 10 19.23 32.71 -10.71
N ILE A 11 20.17 31.82 -10.33
CA ILE A 11 19.86 30.41 -10.06
C ILE A 11 18.84 30.28 -8.92
N GLY A 12 18.96 31.09 -7.87
CA GLY A 12 18.01 31.11 -6.75
C GLY A 12 16.59 31.46 -7.18
N VAL A 13 16.42 32.50 -8.02
CA VAL A 13 15.11 32.88 -8.56
C VAL A 13 14.51 31.78 -9.44
N LEU A 14 15.32 31.16 -10.31
CA LEU A 14 14.86 30.05 -11.15
C LEU A 14 14.42 28.85 -10.30
N MET A 15 15.22 28.48 -9.29
CA MET A 15 14.89 27.36 -8.41
C MET A 15 13.62 27.61 -7.60
N ALA A 16 13.38 28.84 -7.14
CA ALA A 16 12.15 29.19 -6.41
C ALA A 16 10.88 28.95 -7.25
N ILE A 17 10.95 29.19 -8.56
CA ILE A 17 9.82 28.97 -9.48
C ILE A 17 9.68 27.49 -9.84
N LEU A 18 10.79 26.79 -10.09
CA LEU A 18 10.78 25.43 -10.61
C LEU A 18 10.53 24.36 -9.54
N TYR A 19 11.02 24.59 -8.31
CA TYR A 19 11.02 23.58 -7.25
C TYR A 19 9.62 23.00 -6.93
N PRO A 20 8.54 23.81 -6.77
CA PRO A 20 7.21 23.26 -6.46
C PRO A 20 6.66 22.36 -7.58
N SER A 21 6.92 22.71 -8.84
CA SER A 21 6.49 21.92 -10.00
C SER A 21 7.23 20.59 -10.07
N PHE A 22 8.56 20.63 -9.89
CA PHE A 22 9.40 19.44 -9.89
C PHE A 22 9.04 18.49 -8.74
N TYR A 23 8.78 19.02 -7.54
CA TYR A 23 8.33 18.24 -6.39
C TYR A 23 7.03 17.46 -6.68
N ARG A 24 6.02 18.14 -7.22
CA ARG A 24 4.74 17.49 -7.60
C ARG A 24 4.94 16.44 -8.69
N ALA A 25 5.82 16.67 -9.66
CA ALA A 25 6.13 15.69 -10.69
C ALA A 25 6.79 14.42 -10.12
N ILE A 26 7.73 14.57 -9.17
CA ILE A 26 8.32 13.43 -8.45
C ILE A 26 7.23 12.62 -7.74
N ILE A 27 6.34 13.28 -6.99
CA ILE A 27 5.28 12.57 -6.27
C ILE A 27 4.37 11.80 -7.24
N LYS A 28 3.94 12.41 -8.35
CA LYS A 28 3.14 11.72 -9.37
C LYS A 28 3.87 10.51 -9.99
N SER A 29 5.19 10.61 -10.18
CA SER A 29 5.98 9.47 -10.68
C SER A 29 6.01 8.31 -9.67
N LYS A 30 6.10 8.62 -8.37
CA LYS A 30 6.03 7.65 -7.29
C LYS A 30 4.61 7.04 -7.17
N VAL A 31 3.56 7.84 -7.32
CA VAL A 31 2.17 7.35 -7.38
C VAL A 31 2.01 6.37 -8.55
N SER A 32 2.56 6.66 -9.72
CA SER A 32 2.48 5.75 -10.88
C SER A 32 3.13 4.39 -10.58
N ARG A 33 4.22 4.35 -9.80
CA ARG A 33 4.81 3.11 -9.31
C ARG A 33 3.89 2.39 -8.34
N VAL A 34 3.28 3.11 -7.39
CA VAL A 34 2.32 2.54 -6.44
C VAL A 34 1.14 1.89 -7.16
N LEU A 35 0.59 2.56 -8.17
CA LEU A 35 -0.50 2.02 -8.98
C LEU A 35 -0.11 0.72 -9.68
N ALA A 36 1.09 0.66 -10.26
CA ALA A 36 1.60 -0.57 -10.88
C ALA A 36 1.73 -1.72 -9.87
N ASP A 37 2.24 -1.43 -8.67
CA ASP A 37 2.36 -2.42 -7.60
C ASP A 37 0.97 -2.92 -7.14
N ILE A 38 0.01 -2.01 -6.92
CA ILE A 38 -1.38 -2.35 -6.55
C ILE A 38 -2.03 -3.25 -7.60
N HIS A 39 -1.90 -2.93 -8.89
CA HIS A 39 -2.47 -3.74 -9.96
C HIS A 39 -1.84 -5.13 -10.03
N ALA A 40 -0.52 -5.24 -9.81
CA ALA A 40 0.16 -6.52 -9.77
C ALA A 40 -0.33 -7.39 -8.60
N ILE A 41 -0.44 -6.81 -7.40
CA ILE A 41 -0.91 -7.51 -6.20
C ILE A 41 -2.39 -7.93 -6.37
N LYS A 42 -3.26 -7.02 -6.86
CA LYS A 42 -4.67 -7.36 -7.13
C LYS A 42 -4.78 -8.51 -8.14
N SER A 43 -3.99 -8.47 -9.21
CA SER A 43 -3.97 -9.56 -10.20
C SER A 43 -3.51 -10.87 -9.58
N ALA A 44 -2.47 -10.85 -8.74
CA ALA A 44 -1.99 -12.02 -8.02
C ALA A 44 -3.08 -12.62 -7.11
N ALA A 45 -3.80 -11.78 -6.37
CA ALA A 45 -4.91 -12.20 -5.52
C ALA A 45 -6.06 -12.83 -6.29
N LEU A 46 -6.41 -12.27 -7.45
CA LEU A 46 -7.46 -12.83 -8.30
C LEU A 46 -7.04 -14.15 -8.95
N MET A 47 -5.79 -14.30 -9.40
CA MET A 47 -5.28 -15.57 -9.92
C MET A 47 -5.26 -16.66 -8.84
N TYR A 48 -4.80 -16.31 -7.63
CA TYR A 48 -4.87 -17.21 -6.48
C TYR A 48 -6.31 -17.68 -6.22
N TYR A 49 -7.27 -16.75 -6.27
CA TYR A 49 -8.69 -17.07 -6.10
C TYR A 49 -9.21 -18.02 -7.19
N VAL A 50 -8.85 -17.79 -8.45
CA VAL A 50 -9.25 -18.65 -9.58
C VAL A 50 -8.78 -20.10 -9.37
N ASP A 51 -7.55 -20.29 -8.88
CA ASP A 51 -6.95 -21.61 -8.74
C ASP A 51 -7.40 -22.36 -7.46
N THR A 52 -7.62 -21.62 -6.37
CA THR A 52 -7.87 -22.23 -5.04
C THR A 52 -9.31 -22.07 -4.55
N GLY A 53 -10.12 -21.24 -5.22
CA GLY A 53 -11.49 -20.90 -4.85
C GLY A 53 -11.62 -20.00 -3.61
N ARG A 54 -10.52 -19.49 -3.07
CA ARG A 54 -10.49 -18.61 -1.90
C ARG A 54 -9.38 -17.57 -2.06
N PHE A 55 -9.50 -16.44 -1.38
CA PHE A 55 -8.37 -15.52 -1.27
C PHE A 55 -7.32 -16.07 -0.30
N PRO A 56 -6.04 -15.67 -0.42
CA PRO A 56 -5.05 -16.04 0.57
C PRO A 56 -5.45 -15.49 1.95
N PRO A 57 -5.02 -16.17 3.02
CA PRO A 57 -5.23 -15.66 4.36
C PRO A 57 -4.45 -14.36 4.58
N ASP A 58 -4.81 -13.67 5.66
CA ASP A 58 -4.12 -12.47 6.13
C ASP A 58 -2.62 -12.71 6.36
N ASP A 59 -1.77 -11.78 5.95
CA ASP A 59 -0.31 -11.85 6.18
C ASP A 59 0.02 -12.04 7.65
N ASP A 60 -0.77 -11.38 8.48
CA ASP A 60 -0.65 -11.36 9.92
C ASP A 60 -0.84 -12.75 10.52
N CYS A 61 -1.58 -13.65 9.85
CA CYS A 61 -1.77 -15.04 10.26
C CYS A 61 -0.44 -15.81 10.34
N TYR A 62 0.55 -15.48 9.51
CA TYR A 62 1.83 -16.20 9.46
C TYR A 62 2.87 -15.67 10.45
N THR A 63 2.65 -14.47 10.99
CA THR A 63 3.60 -13.74 11.85
C THR A 63 3.77 -14.42 13.20
N VAL A 64 2.69 -15.00 13.73
CA VAL A 64 2.68 -15.80 14.97
C VAL A 64 3.57 -17.05 14.84
N HIS A 65 3.93 -17.46 13.61
CA HIS A 65 4.69 -18.67 13.32
C HIS A 65 6.08 -18.41 12.69
N GLY A 66 6.60 -17.17 12.80
CA GLY A 66 7.98 -16.84 12.45
C GLY A 66 8.26 -16.74 10.94
N VAL A 67 7.21 -16.63 10.13
CA VAL A 67 7.31 -16.35 8.71
C VAL A 67 7.50 -14.85 8.51
N PRO A 68 8.51 -14.42 7.71
CA PRO A 68 8.61 -13.02 7.32
C PRO A 68 7.33 -12.61 6.59
N TYR A 69 6.69 -11.55 7.11
CA TYR A 69 5.61 -10.78 6.50
C TYR A 69 5.81 -10.63 4.98
N HIS A 70 4.71 -10.55 4.21
CA HIS A 70 4.56 -10.21 2.78
C HIS A 70 3.81 -11.30 1.96
N GLY A 71 2.50 -11.50 2.16
CA GLY A 71 1.62 -12.41 1.39
C GLY A 71 2.34 -13.55 0.72
N ALA A 72 3.01 -14.36 1.54
CA ALA A 72 3.93 -15.38 1.06
C ALA A 72 3.23 -16.36 0.12
N ASP A 73 1.92 -16.53 0.30
CA ASP A 73 1.06 -17.36 -0.54
C ASP A 73 0.94 -16.90 -1.99
N PHE A 74 1.27 -15.64 -2.30
CA PHE A 74 1.43 -15.20 -3.68
C PHE A 74 2.69 -15.72 -4.35
N MET A 75 3.72 -16.08 -3.58
CA MET A 75 5.03 -16.49 -4.10
C MET A 75 5.29 -17.98 -3.89
N GLU A 76 4.75 -18.57 -2.83
CA GLU A 76 5.04 -19.94 -2.39
C GLU A 76 3.79 -20.62 -1.82
N ASN A 77 3.66 -21.95 -1.99
CA ASN A 77 2.55 -22.69 -1.40
C ASN A 77 2.84 -23.12 0.05
N ARG A 78 2.94 -22.18 0.99
CA ARG A 78 3.36 -22.48 2.37
C ARG A 78 2.31 -23.26 3.16
N ALA A 79 1.03 -22.94 2.94
CA ALA A 79 -0.09 -23.63 3.59
C ALA A 79 -0.49 -24.95 2.90
N ASN A 80 0.26 -25.43 1.89
CA ASN A 80 -0.07 -26.61 1.08
C ASN A 80 -1.51 -26.59 0.55
N VAL A 81 -1.94 -25.43 0.07
CA VAL A 81 -3.29 -25.19 -0.44
C VAL A 81 -3.52 -26.03 -1.70
N PRO A 82 -4.53 -26.90 -1.72
CA PRO A 82 -4.88 -27.66 -2.91
C PRO A 82 -5.24 -26.73 -4.07
N GLY A 83 -4.76 -27.05 -5.26
CA GLY A 83 -5.03 -26.27 -6.48
C GLY A 83 -4.09 -25.09 -6.70
N TRP A 84 -3.25 -24.73 -5.72
CA TRP A 84 -2.26 -23.66 -5.90
C TRP A 84 -1.34 -23.96 -7.09
N ASN A 85 -1.21 -22.99 -8.00
CA ASN A 85 -0.43 -23.08 -9.24
C ASN A 85 0.41 -21.81 -9.47
N GLY A 86 0.82 -21.14 -8.38
CA GLY A 86 1.68 -19.97 -8.42
C GLY A 86 3.14 -20.29 -8.81
N PRO A 87 4.06 -19.32 -8.67
CA PRO A 87 3.85 -18.02 -8.03
C PRO A 87 2.91 -17.11 -8.83
N TYR A 88 2.02 -16.43 -8.12
CA TYR A 88 1.12 -15.39 -8.64
C TYR A 88 1.75 -14.00 -8.63
N LEU A 89 2.80 -13.83 -7.82
CA LEU A 89 3.63 -12.63 -7.75
C LEU A 89 5.10 -13.05 -7.72
N GLU A 90 5.96 -12.41 -8.51
CA GLU A 90 7.41 -12.71 -8.50
C GLU A 90 8.07 -12.20 -7.22
N LYS A 91 7.68 -10.99 -6.80
CA LYS A 91 8.13 -10.34 -5.57
C LYS A 91 7.22 -9.18 -5.23
N TRP A 92 7.22 -8.79 -3.96
CA TRP A 92 6.57 -7.57 -3.53
C TRP A 92 7.26 -6.32 -4.07
N GLY A 93 6.43 -5.35 -4.46
CA GLY A 93 6.88 -4.00 -4.77
C GLY A 93 7.47 -3.33 -3.53
N ARG A 94 8.30 -2.30 -3.75
CA ARG A 94 8.81 -1.46 -2.66
C ARG A 94 8.10 -0.12 -2.72
N ASN A 95 7.26 0.16 -1.73
CA ASN A 95 6.49 1.39 -1.70
C ASN A 95 7.45 2.61 -1.61
N PRO A 96 7.43 3.53 -2.59
CA PRO A 96 8.33 4.68 -2.64
C PRO A 96 8.01 5.79 -1.62
N PHE A 97 6.97 5.59 -0.80
CA PHE A 97 6.53 6.47 0.29
C PHE A 97 6.66 5.84 1.69
N CYS A 98 7.25 4.64 1.78
CA CYS A 98 7.47 3.95 3.05
C CYS A 98 8.87 3.29 3.08
N LEU A 99 9.92 4.11 3.07
CA LEU A 99 11.31 3.66 3.07
C LEU A 99 11.90 3.46 4.48
N ARG A 100 11.16 3.87 5.52
CA ARG A 100 11.63 3.95 6.91
C ARG A 100 11.78 2.62 7.64
N SER A 101 11.19 1.53 7.16
CA SER A 101 11.17 0.27 7.91
C SER A 101 11.90 -0.87 7.21
N PRO A 102 13.08 -1.27 7.71
CA PRO A 102 13.62 -2.62 7.55
C PRO A 102 13.29 -3.54 8.74
N ILE A 103 12.59 -3.06 9.78
CA ILE A 103 12.38 -3.77 11.05
C ILE A 103 10.96 -4.33 11.17
N ASN A 104 9.97 -3.63 10.62
CA ASN A 104 8.59 -4.08 10.46
C ASN A 104 8.45 -4.40 8.98
N ALA A 105 8.39 -5.69 8.65
CA ALA A 105 8.50 -6.22 7.30
C ALA A 105 7.22 -5.96 6.49
N GLU A 106 6.81 -4.70 6.38
CA GLU A 106 5.61 -4.32 5.65
C GLU A 106 5.97 -3.59 4.37
N SER A 107 7.22 -3.14 4.14
CA SER A 107 7.67 -2.46 2.90
C SER A 107 6.74 -1.35 2.34
N GLY A 108 5.79 -0.87 3.15
CA GLY A 108 4.64 -0.05 2.78
C GLY A 108 3.50 -0.72 2.01
N TYR A 109 3.48 -2.04 1.81
CA TYR A 109 2.36 -2.83 1.30
C TYR A 109 2.12 -4.09 2.13
N GLN A 110 0.86 -4.38 2.42
CA GLN A 110 0.46 -5.59 3.13
C GLN A 110 -0.78 -6.19 2.47
N TRP A 111 -0.84 -7.53 2.43
CA TRP A 111 -2.06 -8.22 2.04
C TRP A 111 -2.92 -8.48 3.26
N GLU A 112 -4.09 -7.87 3.25
CA GLU A 112 -5.14 -8.03 4.25
C GLU A 112 -6.12 -9.05 3.72
N GLY A 113 -5.83 -10.32 3.97
CA GLY A 113 -6.51 -11.46 3.38
C GLY A 113 -7.76 -11.92 4.13
N THR A 114 -8.12 -13.17 3.90
CA THR A 114 -9.23 -13.80 4.64
C THR A 114 -8.76 -14.34 5.98
N TRP A 115 -9.68 -14.47 6.93
CA TRP A 115 -9.36 -14.78 8.33
C TRP A 115 -9.15 -16.28 8.60
N GLU A 116 -9.22 -17.13 7.58
CA GLU A 116 -9.16 -18.58 7.71
C GLU A 116 -7.84 -19.15 7.18
N ALA A 117 -6.81 -19.18 8.03
CA ALA A 117 -5.64 -20.03 7.84
C ALA A 117 -5.81 -21.35 8.64
N PRO A 118 -5.70 -22.53 8.02
CA PRO A 118 -5.82 -23.80 8.74
C PRO A 118 -4.82 -23.91 9.91
N GLY A 119 -5.31 -23.95 11.14
CA GLY A 119 -4.50 -24.14 12.36
C GLY A 119 -4.11 -22.86 13.11
N TYR A 120 -4.62 -21.70 12.72
CA TYR A 120 -4.27 -20.41 13.30
C TYR A 120 -5.53 -19.71 13.86
N SER A 121 -5.49 -19.32 15.12
CA SER A 121 -6.52 -18.49 15.76
C SER A 121 -5.99 -17.07 15.92
N TYR A 122 -6.57 -16.10 15.21
CA TYR A 122 -6.15 -14.71 15.30
C TYR A 122 -6.83 -13.99 16.48
N PRO A 123 -6.11 -13.19 17.29
CA PRO A 123 -6.74 -12.28 18.23
C PRO A 123 -7.42 -11.18 17.43
N SER A 124 -8.67 -10.87 17.78
CA SER A 124 -9.45 -9.76 17.21
C SER A 124 -8.60 -8.50 17.01
N GLY A 125 -8.59 -7.91 15.81
CA GLY A 125 -7.95 -6.60 15.65
C GLY A 125 -8.00 -6.04 14.24
N GLU A 126 -8.84 -5.02 14.06
CA GLU A 126 -8.62 -3.78 13.29
C GLU A 126 -8.22 -3.77 11.80
N HIS A 127 -7.75 -4.87 11.23
CA HIS A 127 -7.17 -4.92 9.89
C HIS A 127 -8.13 -5.58 8.88
N GLY A 128 -8.14 -5.06 7.64
CA GLY A 128 -9.18 -5.30 6.63
C GLY A 128 -9.83 -4.02 6.11
N TYR A 129 -10.49 -4.11 4.96
CA TYR A 129 -10.95 -2.94 4.19
C TYR A 129 -11.80 -1.93 4.99
N ASP A 130 -12.71 -2.43 5.85
CA ASP A 130 -13.58 -1.60 6.70
C ASP A 130 -13.04 -1.48 8.14
N PHE A 131 -11.71 -1.41 8.29
CA PHE A 131 -11.01 -1.13 9.54
C PHE A 131 -11.35 -2.11 10.68
N GLY A 132 -11.44 -3.40 10.33
CA GLY A 132 -11.80 -4.49 11.25
C GLY A 132 -13.31 -4.83 11.29
N LYS A 133 -14.15 -4.14 10.51
CA LYS A 133 -15.57 -4.50 10.34
C LYS A 133 -15.78 -5.42 9.13
N GLY A 134 -15.70 -6.72 9.33
CA GLY A 134 -15.84 -7.70 8.26
C GLY A 134 -14.50 -8.17 7.70
N HIS A 135 -14.53 -9.08 6.72
CA HIS A 135 -13.37 -9.87 6.28
C HIS A 135 -13.08 -9.64 4.79
N GLU A 136 -13.34 -8.41 4.34
CA GLU A 136 -13.20 -8.04 2.94
C GLU A 136 -11.71 -7.89 2.60
N PRO A 137 -11.18 -8.70 1.68
CA PRO A 137 -9.75 -8.72 1.42
C PRO A 137 -9.33 -7.42 0.74
N CYS A 138 -8.17 -6.90 1.12
CA CYS A 138 -7.66 -5.65 0.58
C CYS A 138 -6.14 -5.60 0.54
N ILE A 139 -5.65 -4.60 -0.19
CA ILE A 139 -4.24 -4.22 -0.19
C ILE A 139 -4.11 -3.02 0.74
N GLU A 140 -3.41 -3.20 1.85
CA GLU A 140 -3.03 -2.10 2.72
C GLU A 140 -1.75 -1.45 2.20
N LEU A 141 -1.68 -0.11 2.25
CA LEU A 141 -0.51 0.65 1.82
C LEU A 141 -0.25 1.87 2.70
N GLY A 142 1.01 2.04 3.08
CA GLY A 142 1.46 3.11 3.96
C GLY A 142 2.07 4.28 3.20
N ILE A 143 1.63 5.51 3.49
CA ILE A 143 2.26 6.74 3.00
C ILE A 143 2.85 7.49 4.20
N LEU A 144 4.11 7.20 4.56
CA LEU A 144 4.71 7.64 5.82
C LEU A 144 5.81 8.70 5.65
N ASP A 145 6.47 8.71 4.49
CA ASP A 145 7.65 9.54 4.23
C ASP A 145 7.36 11.00 3.88
N LEU A 146 6.09 11.39 3.86
CA LEU A 146 5.64 12.73 3.51
C LEU A 146 5.08 13.48 4.72
N ALA A 147 4.92 14.80 4.62
CA ALA A 147 4.12 15.59 5.55
C ALA A 147 2.63 15.23 5.42
N LEU A 148 1.82 15.44 6.47
CA LEU A 148 0.42 14.99 6.51
C LEU A 148 -0.42 15.48 5.30
N GLU A 149 -0.25 16.74 4.91
CA GLU A 149 -0.91 17.33 3.74
C GLU A 149 -0.56 16.64 2.43
N ASP A 150 0.72 16.32 2.23
CA ASP A 150 1.20 15.60 1.05
C ASP A 150 0.74 14.14 1.07
N ARG A 151 0.63 13.50 2.25
CA ARG A 151 0.06 12.15 2.37
C ARG A 151 -1.38 12.12 1.89
N ARG A 152 -2.22 13.05 2.39
CA ARG A 152 -3.62 13.19 1.97
C ARG A 152 -3.73 13.41 0.46
N TRP A 153 -2.86 14.25 -0.10
CA TRP A 153 -2.80 14.48 -1.54
C TRP A 153 -2.44 13.21 -2.32
N VAL A 154 -1.48 12.42 -1.84
CA VAL A 154 -1.09 11.14 -2.46
C VAL A 154 -2.25 10.14 -2.43
N HIS A 155 -2.95 9.99 -1.31
CA HIS A 155 -4.12 9.12 -1.25
C HIS A 155 -5.20 9.54 -2.24
N LEU A 156 -5.52 10.84 -2.31
CA LEU A 156 -6.45 11.38 -3.31
C LEU A 156 -6.03 11.09 -4.76
N LEU A 157 -4.72 11.13 -5.06
CA LEU A 157 -4.22 10.81 -6.40
C LEU A 157 -4.35 9.32 -6.73
N ILE A 158 -4.08 8.44 -5.76
CA ILE A 158 -4.21 6.99 -5.92
C ILE A 158 -5.67 6.64 -6.11
N ASP A 159 -6.51 7.10 -5.20
CA ASP A 159 -7.95 6.89 -5.18
C ASP A 159 -8.60 7.32 -6.51
N LYS A 160 -8.35 8.56 -6.95
CA LYS A 160 -8.84 9.05 -8.26
C LYS A 160 -8.38 8.20 -9.45
N ALA A 161 -7.28 7.47 -9.33
CA ALA A 161 -6.76 6.65 -10.42
C ALA A 161 -7.37 5.24 -10.45
N ILE A 162 -7.86 4.71 -9.32
CA ILE A 162 -8.32 3.32 -9.21
C ILE A 162 -9.75 3.15 -8.70
N ASP A 163 -10.40 4.25 -8.31
CA ASP A 163 -11.71 4.28 -7.67
C ASP A 163 -12.48 5.58 -7.98
N ASP A 164 -13.11 6.24 -6.99
CA ASP A 164 -14.13 7.30 -7.21
C ASP A 164 -13.62 8.74 -7.00
N GLY A 165 -12.42 8.94 -6.45
CA GLY A 165 -11.88 10.26 -6.14
C GLY A 165 -12.21 10.76 -4.73
N ASP A 166 -12.94 9.99 -3.92
CA ASP A 166 -13.21 10.23 -2.51
C ASP A 166 -12.64 9.10 -1.61
N PRO A 167 -11.51 9.35 -0.91
CA PRO A 167 -10.84 8.36 -0.07
C PRO A 167 -11.62 7.95 1.19
N ASN A 168 -12.87 8.39 1.35
CA ASN A 168 -13.77 7.96 2.41
C ASN A 168 -14.84 6.97 1.93
N THR A 169 -14.98 6.76 0.61
CA THR A 169 -16.02 5.93 0.01
C THR A 169 -15.44 4.86 -0.92
N GLY A 170 -16.22 4.37 -1.88
CA GLY A 170 -15.74 3.48 -2.93
C GLY A 170 -15.16 2.14 -2.48
N ASN A 171 -14.09 1.72 -3.14
CA ASN A 171 -13.23 0.56 -2.93
C ASN A 171 -11.82 0.94 -2.44
N TYR A 172 -11.45 2.22 -2.43
CA TYR A 172 -10.22 2.72 -1.82
C TYR A 172 -10.57 3.62 -0.64
N ARG A 173 -10.09 3.25 0.55
CA ARG A 173 -10.35 4.03 1.76
C ARG A 173 -9.11 4.36 2.51
N VAL A 174 -9.14 5.51 3.17
CA VAL A 174 -8.08 5.94 4.06
C VAL A 174 -8.61 5.94 5.48
N ARG A 175 -7.87 5.30 6.38
CA ARG A 175 -8.14 5.42 7.81
C ARG A 175 -7.66 6.80 8.26
N ASP A 176 -8.56 7.79 8.32
CA ASP A 176 -8.21 9.09 8.89
C ASP A 176 -8.03 8.95 10.41
N PRO A 177 -6.84 9.25 10.97
CA PRO A 177 -6.63 9.31 12.42
C PRO A 177 -7.48 10.36 13.15
N GLY A 178 -8.22 11.20 12.42
CA GLY A 178 -8.97 12.32 12.97
C GLY A 178 -8.05 13.42 13.49
N ASN A 179 -8.47 14.11 14.56
CA ASN A 179 -7.71 15.19 15.19
C ASN A 179 -6.63 14.70 16.16
N ASN A 180 -6.28 13.41 16.19
CA ASN A 180 -5.22 12.91 17.05
C ASN A 180 -3.85 13.14 16.39
N PRO A 181 -3.05 14.14 16.85
CA PRO A 181 -1.77 14.47 16.23
C PRO A 181 -0.71 13.38 16.46
N THR A 182 -0.99 12.36 17.28
CA THR A 182 -0.06 11.26 17.60
C THR A 182 -0.30 9.98 16.80
N SER A 183 -1.47 9.79 16.20
CA SER A 183 -1.68 8.68 15.25
C SER A 183 -1.11 9.09 13.90
N SER A 184 0.19 8.89 13.76
CA SER A 184 1.00 9.23 12.59
C SER A 184 0.71 8.40 11.34
N TRP A 185 -0.28 7.50 11.41
CA TRP A 185 -0.52 6.41 10.48
C TRP A 185 -1.72 6.74 9.61
N LEU A 186 -1.47 7.24 8.41
CA LEU A 186 -2.49 7.45 7.37
C LEU A 186 -2.34 6.28 6.39
N TRP A 187 -3.06 5.19 6.67
CA TRP A 187 -3.03 3.97 5.85
C TRP A 187 -4.16 3.99 4.83
N GLY A 188 -3.86 3.57 3.62
CA GLY A 188 -4.82 3.35 2.56
C GLY A 188 -5.14 1.87 2.42
N TYR A 189 -6.38 1.54 2.09
CA TYR A 189 -6.89 0.19 1.94
C TYR A 189 -7.63 0.10 0.61
N TYR A 190 -7.13 -0.72 -0.30
CA TYR A 190 -7.78 -0.97 -1.58
C TYR A 190 -8.45 -2.33 -1.60
N ARG A 191 -9.78 -2.35 -1.57
CA ARG A 191 -10.60 -3.55 -1.60
C ARG A 191 -10.35 -4.36 -2.87
N VAL A 192 -10.21 -5.66 -2.71
CA VAL A 192 -10.13 -6.62 -3.82
C VAL A 192 -11.40 -7.45 -3.85
N THR A 193 -12.21 -7.25 -4.90
CA THR A 193 -13.46 -7.99 -5.14
C THR A 193 -13.34 -8.88 -6.37
N ILE A 194 -14.15 -9.93 -6.41
CA ILE A 194 -14.29 -10.83 -7.57
C ILE A 194 -15.27 -10.25 -8.60
N GLU A 195 -16.11 -9.30 -8.19
CA GLU A 195 -17.07 -8.61 -9.05
C GLU A 195 -16.32 -7.63 -9.98
N GLN A 196 -16.56 -7.78 -11.29
CA GLN A 196 -16.07 -6.92 -12.38
C GLN A 196 -16.93 -5.68 -12.55
#